data_AF-A0A934KD76-F1
#
_entry.id   AF-A0A934KD76-F1
#
_cell.length_a   1.000
_cell.length_b   1.000
_cell.length_c   1.000
_cell.angle_alpha   90.00
_cell.angle_beta   90.00
_cell.angle_gamma   90.00
#
_symmetry.space_group_name_H-M   'P 1'
#
loop_
_entity.id
_entity.type
_entity.pdbx_description
1 polymer ?
#
loop_
_entity_poly.entity_id
_entity_poly.type
_entity_poly.pdbx_seq_one_letter_code
_entity_poly.pdbx_strand_id
1 'polypeptide(L)'
;MPSSGGNTQVDVFVRGSDNNLHHSFHTDFTPAWSAWNNLGGNLTSAPTAVSWGDQTRIDVFVRGTDNGLWHMWWTGTAWSGWETLGGNLSSAPVVTSWAAGRLDVFAKGTDGQLWHRSFAGGWASWEPLGGGLNSGPAAVSWGPNRIDVFIQGTDQAVWHKFWGGTAWSGWESLHGSVFQSPAVTSRGPGDLEVYVLGSAVGHNLYHLSYSGGWLAWRGEGPYWPAGLDWAFSPGVASHSFLIGPETFMVGGDNTVWHGVTFGPRVGSPSSGTRGTPVAAH
;
A
#
# COMPACT_ATOMS: atom_id res chain seq x y z
N MET A 1 -25.91 29.03 2.84
CA MET A 1 -24.93 28.61 3.88
C MET A 1 -23.80 27.96 3.12
N PRO A 2 -22.60 28.55 3.03
CA PRO A 2 -21.58 28.10 2.10
C PRO A 2 -21.04 26.74 2.54
N SER A 3 -21.01 25.78 1.61
CA SER A 3 -20.41 24.46 1.77
C SER A 3 -18.91 24.60 2.05
N SER A 4 -18.42 23.83 3.00
CA SER A 4 -17.01 23.64 3.34
C SER A 4 -16.22 23.08 2.15
N GLY A 5 -15.84 23.95 1.20
CA GLY A 5 -14.97 23.62 0.09
C GLY A 5 -13.52 23.56 0.54
N GLY A 6 -13.11 22.44 1.14
CA GLY A 6 -11.70 22.09 1.18
C GLY A 6 -11.22 21.83 -0.25
N ASN A 7 -10.03 22.29 -0.61
CA ASN A 7 -9.43 21.95 -1.89
C ASN A 7 -9.10 20.45 -1.86
N THR A 8 -9.79 19.62 -2.64
CA THR A 8 -9.33 18.24 -2.81
C THR A 8 -8.32 18.21 -3.95
N GLN A 9 -7.13 17.71 -3.62
CA GLN A 9 -6.02 17.57 -4.53
C GLN A 9 -5.55 16.12 -4.49
N VAL A 10 -5.29 15.54 -5.66
CA VAL A 10 -4.66 14.24 -5.81
C VAL A 10 -3.27 14.47 -6.37
N ASP A 11 -2.26 13.95 -5.69
CA ASP A 11 -0.86 14.01 -6.08
C ASP A 11 -0.36 12.63 -6.51
N VAL A 12 0.31 12.57 -7.66
CA VAL A 12 0.88 11.35 -8.23
C VAL A 12 2.39 11.50 -8.32
N PHE A 13 3.09 10.48 -7.83
CA PHE A 13 4.55 10.40 -7.80
C PHE A 13 5.02 9.17 -8.56
N VAL A 14 5.96 9.36 -9.48
CA VAL A 14 6.53 8.26 -10.26
C VAL A 14 8.04 8.37 -10.34
N ARG A 15 8.70 7.23 -10.49
CA ARG A 15 10.09 7.20 -10.92
C ARG A 15 10.11 7.25 -12.45
N GLY A 16 10.73 8.28 -13.02
CA GLY A 16 10.92 8.41 -14.46
C GLY A 16 11.99 7.46 -15.00
N SER A 17 12.08 7.33 -16.33
CA SER A 17 13.14 6.56 -16.99
C SER A 17 14.54 7.14 -16.77
N ASP A 18 14.61 8.42 -16.38
CA ASP A 18 15.81 9.12 -15.92
C ASP A 18 16.23 8.75 -14.49
N ASN A 19 15.42 7.93 -13.80
CA ASN A 19 15.52 7.59 -12.38
C ASN A 19 15.22 8.74 -11.42
N ASN A 20 14.68 9.85 -11.89
CA ASN A 20 14.28 10.95 -11.02
C ASN A 20 12.85 10.74 -10.50
N LEU A 21 12.51 11.45 -9.43
CA LEU A 21 11.13 11.57 -8.98
C LEU A 21 10.39 12.59 -9.87
N HIS A 22 9.26 12.20 -10.43
CA HIS A 22 8.35 13.09 -11.15
C HIS A 22 7.02 13.19 -10.39
N HIS A 23 6.46 14.40 -10.37
CA HIS A 23 5.24 14.75 -9.66
C HIS A 23 4.24 15.41 -10.61
N SER A 24 2.97 15.02 -10.52
CA SER A 24 1.83 15.68 -11.15
C SER A 24 0.65 15.69 -10.18
N PHE A 25 -0.22 16.69 -10.26
CA PHE A 25 -1.38 16.79 -9.39
C PHE A 25 -2.63 17.25 -10.14
N HIS A 26 -3.78 16.94 -9.56
CA HIS A 26 -5.10 17.35 -10.04
C HIS A 26 -5.90 17.96 -8.90
N THR A 27 -6.64 19.04 -9.16
CA THR A 27 -7.54 19.68 -8.18
C THR A 27 -8.97 19.71 -8.70
N ASP A 28 -9.96 19.74 -7.81
CA ASP A 28 -11.38 19.83 -8.18
C ASP A 28 -11.75 21.10 -8.97
N PHE A 29 -10.89 22.12 -8.95
CA PHE A 29 -11.12 23.40 -9.61
C PHE A 29 -10.49 23.49 -11.02
N THR A 30 -9.76 22.45 -11.45
CA THR A 30 -9.06 22.40 -12.73
C THR A 30 -9.47 21.16 -13.52
N PRO A 31 -9.82 21.27 -14.82
CA PRO A 31 -10.26 20.12 -15.61
C PRO A 31 -9.11 19.22 -16.10
N ALA A 32 -7.85 19.56 -15.78
CA ALA A 32 -6.68 18.87 -16.28
C ALA A 32 -5.63 18.70 -15.18
N TRP A 33 -4.85 17.63 -15.31
CA TRP A 33 -3.64 17.40 -14.52
C TRP A 33 -2.59 18.48 -14.78
N SER A 34 -1.76 18.76 -13.77
CA SER A 34 -0.58 19.59 -13.95
C SER A 34 0.42 18.89 -14.88
N ALA A 35 1.25 19.67 -15.58
CA ALA A 35 2.42 19.10 -16.25
C ALA A 35 3.31 18.36 -15.24
N TRP A 36 3.98 17.31 -15.70
CA TRP A 36 4.96 16.58 -14.89
C TRP A 36 6.11 17.50 -14.50
N ASN A 37 6.38 17.58 -13.20
CA ASN A 37 7.51 18.30 -12.64
C ASN A 37 8.60 17.31 -12.21
N ASN A 38 9.83 17.52 -12.69
CA ASN A 38 10.98 16.71 -12.31
C ASN A 38 11.56 17.23 -10.99
N LEU A 39 11.38 16.46 -9.91
CA LEU A 39 11.87 16.77 -8.56
C LEU A 39 13.30 16.25 -8.30
N GLY A 40 13.97 15.74 -9.33
CA GLY A 40 15.34 15.25 -9.26
C GLY A 40 15.49 13.96 -8.46
N GLY A 41 16.69 13.76 -7.89
CA GLY A 41 17.06 12.55 -7.16
C GLY A 41 17.58 11.42 -8.06
N ASN A 42 17.94 10.28 -7.46
CA ASN A 42 18.42 9.08 -8.16
C ASN A 42 17.82 7.83 -7.50
N LEU A 43 16.58 7.52 -7.88
CA LEU A 43 15.76 6.51 -7.25
C LEU A 43 16.18 5.10 -7.69
N THR A 44 16.18 4.16 -6.76
CA THR A 44 16.36 2.71 -7.00
C THR A 44 15.16 1.89 -6.50
N SER A 45 14.07 2.55 -6.13
CA SER A 45 12.77 1.96 -5.78
C SER A 45 11.62 2.76 -6.39
N ALA A 46 10.40 2.22 -6.31
CA ALA A 46 9.20 3.04 -6.43
C ALA A 46 9.15 4.07 -5.27
N PRO A 47 8.58 5.27 -5.49
CA PRO A 47 8.30 6.21 -4.42
C PRO A 47 7.11 5.75 -3.58
N THR A 48 7.12 6.08 -2.29
CA THR A 48 5.96 6.01 -1.41
C THR A 48 5.71 7.40 -0.83
N ALA A 49 4.44 7.80 -0.71
CA ALA A 49 4.08 9.14 -0.26
C ALA A 49 2.99 9.06 0.81
N VAL A 50 3.00 10.01 1.73
CA VAL A 50 1.98 10.16 2.77
C VAL A 50 1.66 11.63 2.95
N SER A 51 0.38 11.93 3.11
CA SER A 51 -0.05 13.21 3.64
C SER A 51 -0.43 13.05 5.10
N TRP A 52 0.01 14.00 5.93
CA TRP A 52 -0.26 14.02 7.36
C TRP A 52 -0.42 15.47 7.81
N GLY A 53 -1.50 15.79 8.52
CA GLY A 53 -1.78 17.17 8.95
C GLY A 53 -2.79 17.92 8.07
N ASP A 54 -2.66 19.24 8.01
CA ASP A 54 -3.68 20.20 7.56
C ASP A 54 -3.72 20.45 6.05
N GLN A 55 -3.69 19.39 5.24
CA GLN A 55 -3.72 19.43 3.76
C GLN A 55 -2.48 20.07 3.10
N THR A 56 -1.52 20.60 3.86
CA THR A 56 -0.35 21.31 3.32
C THR A 56 0.93 20.50 3.31
N ARG A 57 0.89 19.26 3.82
CA ARG A 57 2.09 18.44 4.03
C ARG A 57 1.97 17.10 3.31
N ILE A 58 2.96 16.84 2.46
CA ILE A 58 3.18 15.58 1.77
C ILE A 58 4.66 15.25 1.93
N ASP A 59 4.99 14.05 2.38
CA ASP A 59 6.37 13.54 2.41
C ASP A 59 6.47 12.35 1.46
N VAL A 60 7.54 12.34 0.65
CA VAL A 60 7.81 11.30 -0.34
C VAL A 60 9.14 10.63 0.00
N PHE A 61 9.12 9.31 0.10
CA PHE A 61 10.25 8.48 0.47
C PHE A 61 10.65 7.55 -0.67
N VAL A 62 11.95 7.37 -0.83
CA VAL A 62 12.55 6.53 -1.87
C VAL A 62 13.81 5.84 -1.34
N ARG A 63 14.22 4.76 -2.00
CA ARG A 63 15.56 4.21 -1.83
C ARG A 63 16.52 4.86 -2.85
N GLY A 64 17.67 5.34 -2.38
CA GLY A 64 18.73 5.92 -3.20
C GLY A 64 19.67 4.87 -3.80
N THR A 65 20.68 5.33 -4.55
CA THR A 65 21.75 4.46 -5.12
C THR A 65 22.71 3.93 -4.07
N ASP A 66 22.75 4.55 -2.90
CA ASP A 66 23.50 4.14 -1.71
C ASP A 66 22.75 3.11 -0.85
N ASN A 67 21.59 2.63 -1.33
CA ASN A 67 20.61 1.85 -0.57
C ASN A 67 20.05 2.56 0.68
N GLY A 68 20.33 3.85 0.87
CA GLY A 68 19.76 4.65 1.94
C GLY A 68 18.31 5.03 1.65
N LEU A 69 17.57 5.35 2.71
CA LEU A 69 16.29 6.05 2.62
C LEU A 69 16.56 7.53 2.35
N TRP A 70 15.93 8.06 1.30
CA TRP A 70 15.93 9.48 0.98
C TRP A 70 14.50 9.98 0.99
N HIS A 71 14.31 11.23 1.40
CA HIS A 71 12.99 11.83 1.38
C HIS A 71 13.03 13.32 1.04
N MET A 72 11.89 13.81 0.57
CA MET A 72 11.61 15.22 0.37
C MET A 72 10.15 15.48 0.69
N TRP A 73 9.80 16.75 0.91
CA TRP A 73 8.47 17.10 1.36
C TRP A 73 7.96 18.41 0.79
N TRP A 74 6.64 18.55 0.75
CA TRP A 74 5.94 19.79 0.43
C TRP A 74 5.75 20.63 1.70
N THR A 75 6.06 21.92 1.65
CA THR A 75 5.90 22.87 2.77
C THR A 75 4.58 23.64 2.76
N GLY A 76 3.67 23.32 1.83
CA GLY A 76 2.51 24.15 1.50
C GLY A 76 2.79 25.15 0.37
N THR A 77 4.06 25.49 0.13
CA THR A 77 4.46 26.49 -0.88
C THR A 77 5.59 26.04 -1.79
N ALA A 78 6.45 25.13 -1.34
CA ALA A 78 7.56 24.61 -2.14
C ALA A 78 7.91 23.17 -1.73
N TRP A 79 8.53 22.44 -2.66
CA TRP A 79 9.22 21.20 -2.35
C TRP A 79 10.55 21.51 -1.65
N SER A 80 10.89 20.73 -0.63
CA SER A 80 12.19 20.78 0.02
C SER A 80 13.30 20.26 -0.90
N GLY A 81 14.55 20.41 -0.46
CA GLY A 81 15.64 19.60 -0.98
C GLY A 81 15.53 18.14 -0.51
N TRP A 82 16.28 17.25 -1.17
CA TRP A 82 16.43 15.86 -0.74
C TRP A 82 17.23 15.78 0.57
N GLU A 83 16.69 15.07 1.55
CA GLU A 83 17.34 14.73 2.81
C GLU A 83 17.61 13.22 2.86
N THR A 84 18.83 12.84 3.27
CA THR A 84 19.15 11.43 3.54
C THR A 84 18.75 11.06 4.95
N LEU A 85 18.07 9.94 5.08
CA LEU A 85 17.72 9.28 6.33
C LEU A 85 18.56 8.00 6.51
N GLY A 86 19.65 7.83 5.75
CA GLY A 86 20.59 6.71 5.88
C GLY A 86 19.91 5.33 5.83
N GLY A 87 20.49 4.35 6.53
CA GLY A 87 20.04 2.96 6.48
C GLY A 87 20.68 2.18 5.32
N ASN A 88 20.33 0.89 5.22
CA ASN A 88 20.81 0.00 4.15
C ASN A 88 19.68 -0.94 3.73
N LEU A 89 18.89 -0.48 2.75
CA LEU A 89 17.61 -1.06 2.37
C LEU A 89 17.74 -2.01 1.19
N SER A 90 17.05 -3.14 1.26
CA SER A 90 16.92 -4.14 0.18
C SER A 90 15.52 -4.19 -0.44
N SER A 91 14.56 -3.40 0.05
CA SER A 91 13.23 -3.20 -0.55
C SER A 91 12.94 -1.72 -0.80
N ALA A 92 11.85 -1.45 -1.53
CA ALA A 92 11.21 -0.14 -1.46
C ALA A 92 10.74 0.15 -0.02
N PRO A 93 10.78 1.42 0.44
CA PRO A 93 10.16 1.80 1.70
C PRO A 93 8.64 1.84 1.58
N VAL A 94 7.96 1.70 2.71
CA VAL A 94 6.54 2.05 2.89
C VAL A 94 6.40 3.01 4.05
N VAL A 95 5.45 3.94 3.97
CA VAL A 95 5.21 4.93 5.01
C VAL A 95 3.74 4.96 5.40
N THR A 96 3.46 5.20 6.68
CA THR A 96 2.13 5.47 7.21
C THR A 96 2.19 6.62 8.22
N SER A 97 1.01 7.16 8.55
CA SER A 97 0.82 8.16 9.59
C SER A 97 -0.49 7.89 10.33
N TRP A 98 -0.45 7.93 11.65
CA TRP A 98 -1.64 7.78 12.49
C TRP A 98 -2.14 9.11 13.08
N ALA A 99 -1.36 10.20 12.94
CA ALA A 99 -1.74 11.55 13.35
C ALA A 99 -0.81 12.61 12.72
N ALA A 100 -1.26 13.87 12.75
CA ALA A 100 -0.40 15.00 12.44
C ALA A 100 0.85 15.01 13.34
N GLY A 101 1.99 15.36 12.76
CA GLY A 101 3.29 15.36 13.44
C GLY A 101 3.98 13.99 13.48
N ARG A 102 3.39 12.95 12.89
CA ARG A 102 3.89 11.58 12.99
C ARG A 102 4.00 10.88 11.64
N LEU A 103 5.18 10.31 11.40
CA LEU A 103 5.43 9.38 10.30
C LEU A 103 6.11 8.11 10.83
N ASP A 104 5.82 6.99 10.19
CA ASP A 104 6.44 5.71 10.48
C ASP A 104 6.81 5.05 9.15
N VAL A 105 8.11 4.90 8.90
CA VAL A 105 8.67 4.36 7.66
C VAL A 105 9.25 2.98 7.92
N PHE A 106 8.91 2.03 7.06
CA PHE A 106 9.33 0.64 7.14
C PHE A 106 10.03 0.21 5.87
N ALA A 107 11.07 -0.62 6.01
CA ALA A 107 11.74 -1.23 4.88
C ALA A 107 12.42 -2.54 5.29
N LYS A 108 12.65 -3.42 4.31
CA LYS A 108 13.49 -4.59 4.50
C LYS A 108 14.96 -4.15 4.45
N GLY A 109 15.75 -4.52 5.45
CA GLY A 109 17.20 -4.33 5.46
C GLY A 109 17.94 -5.34 4.59
N THR A 110 19.21 -5.12 4.31
CA THR A 110 20.06 -6.11 3.60
C THR A 110 20.30 -7.39 4.40
N ASP A 111 20.07 -7.34 5.70
CA ASP A 111 20.09 -8.49 6.63
C ASP A 111 18.79 -9.30 6.60
N GLY A 112 17.80 -8.90 5.80
CA GLY A 112 16.53 -9.59 5.65
C GLY A 112 15.50 -9.26 6.75
N GLN A 113 15.81 -8.36 7.68
CA GLN A 113 14.92 -7.98 8.78
C GLN A 113 14.05 -6.77 8.41
N LEU A 114 12.94 -6.58 9.13
CA LEU A 114 12.18 -5.34 9.08
C LEU A 114 12.91 -4.27 9.89
N TRP A 115 13.11 -3.11 9.26
CA TRP A 115 13.64 -1.91 9.90
C TRP A 115 12.56 -0.83 9.90
N HIS A 116 12.51 -0.08 11.00
CA HIS A 116 11.56 1.01 11.20
C HIS A 116 12.29 2.30 11.59
N ARG A 117 11.79 3.43 11.11
CA ARG A 117 12.21 4.77 11.52
C ARG A 117 10.99 5.66 11.63
N SER A 118 10.88 6.42 12.72
CA SER A 118 9.76 7.32 12.94
C SER A 118 10.16 8.80 12.99
N PHE A 119 9.19 9.67 12.69
CA PHE A 119 9.29 11.12 12.86
C PHE A 119 8.30 11.58 13.93
N ALA A 120 8.77 12.36 14.91
CA ALA A 120 7.92 13.04 15.90
C ALA A 120 8.56 14.37 16.32
N GLY A 121 8.45 15.39 15.46
CA GLY A 121 9.21 16.64 15.59
C GLY A 121 10.70 16.51 15.25
N GLY A 122 11.13 15.32 14.85
CA GLY A 122 12.48 14.95 14.46
C GLY A 122 12.56 13.46 14.14
N TRP A 123 13.52 13.06 13.31
CA TRP A 123 13.71 11.66 12.93
C TRP A 123 14.43 10.87 14.03
N ALA A 124 13.81 9.81 14.53
CA ALA A 124 14.45 8.84 15.42
C ALA A 124 15.57 8.07 14.70
N SER A 125 16.38 7.31 15.44
CA SER A 125 17.30 6.33 14.84
C SER A 125 16.54 5.16 14.21
N TRP A 126 17.18 4.44 13.29
CA TRP A 126 16.66 3.17 12.78
C TRP A 126 16.56 2.13 13.90
N GLU A 127 15.40 1.51 14.05
CA GLU A 127 15.17 0.40 14.97
C GLU A 127 14.91 -0.92 14.21
N PRO A 128 15.59 -2.01 14.57
CA PRO A 128 15.28 -3.32 14.00
C PRO A 128 14.02 -3.87 14.67
N LEU A 129 13.05 -4.27 13.84
CA LEU A 129 11.82 -4.93 14.28
C LEU A 129 11.88 -6.46 14.11
N GLY A 130 13.02 -6.96 13.63
CA GLY A 130 13.30 -8.38 13.43
C GLY A 130 12.52 -8.99 12.26
N GLY A 131 12.32 -10.32 12.32
CA GLY A 131 11.63 -11.08 11.28
C GLY A 131 12.55 -11.52 10.14
N GLY A 132 12.08 -12.49 9.33
CA GLY A 132 12.75 -12.94 8.11
C GLY A 132 11.88 -12.64 6.91
N LEU A 133 12.14 -11.53 6.22
CA LEU A 133 11.30 -11.04 5.15
C LEU A 133 11.72 -11.67 3.82
N ASN A 134 10.77 -12.25 3.09
CA ASN A 134 10.97 -12.62 1.69
C ASN A 134 10.42 -11.56 0.70
N SER A 135 9.66 -10.59 1.22
CA SER A 135 9.07 -9.49 0.45
C SER A 135 9.42 -8.11 1.05
N GLY A 136 9.01 -7.02 0.38
CA GLY A 136 8.90 -5.71 1.05
C GLY A 136 7.75 -5.71 2.08
N PRO A 137 7.80 -4.84 3.10
CA PRO A 137 6.70 -4.70 4.04
C PRO A 137 5.49 -3.99 3.42
N ALA A 138 4.32 -4.20 4.01
CA ALA A 138 3.13 -3.39 3.79
C ALA A 138 2.64 -2.88 5.14
N ALA A 139 2.34 -1.59 5.26
CA ALA A 139 2.00 -0.96 6.54
C ALA A 139 0.75 -0.09 6.42
N VAL A 140 -0.06 -0.06 7.47
CA VAL A 140 -1.30 0.71 7.53
C VAL A 140 -1.51 1.25 8.94
N SER A 141 -2.20 2.39 9.05
CA SER A 141 -2.81 2.82 10.30
C SER A 141 -4.32 2.87 10.12
N TRP A 142 -5.07 2.36 11.10
CA TRP A 142 -6.53 2.48 11.15
C TRP A 142 -7.02 3.44 12.24
N GLY A 143 -6.12 4.00 13.06
CA GLY A 143 -6.49 4.90 14.13
C GLY A 143 -5.29 5.41 14.93
N PRO A 144 -5.53 6.38 15.84
CA PRO A 144 -4.47 6.96 16.66
C PRO A 144 -3.68 5.91 17.43
N ASN A 145 -2.37 6.07 17.49
CA ASN A 145 -1.44 5.16 18.18
C ASN A 145 -1.50 3.71 17.71
N ARG A 146 -1.91 3.47 16.46
CA ARG A 146 -1.98 2.13 15.90
C ARG A 146 -1.39 2.07 14.51
N ILE A 147 -0.47 1.11 14.34
CA ILE A 147 0.17 0.75 13.07
C ILE A 147 0.19 -0.77 13.00
N ASP A 148 -0.11 -1.31 11.83
CA ASP A 148 -0.07 -2.73 11.52
C ASP A 148 0.83 -2.95 10.31
N VAL A 149 1.79 -3.88 10.42
CA VAL A 149 2.79 -4.19 9.38
C VAL A 149 2.69 -5.66 9.02
N PHE A 150 2.62 -5.92 7.71
CA PHE A 150 2.49 -7.24 7.12
C PHE A 150 3.68 -7.54 6.21
N ILE A 151 4.13 -8.78 6.23
CA ILE A 151 5.21 -9.28 5.36
C ILE A 151 4.85 -10.67 4.84
N GLN A 152 5.48 -11.08 3.75
CA GLN A 152 5.69 -12.49 3.46
C GLN A 152 6.97 -12.94 4.18
N GLY A 153 6.86 -13.97 5.02
CA GLY A 153 7.99 -14.62 5.68
C GLY A 153 8.83 -15.47 4.72
N THR A 154 10.01 -15.92 5.18
CA THR A 154 10.84 -16.89 4.44
C THR A 154 10.18 -18.25 4.26
N ASP A 155 9.15 -18.55 5.06
CA ASP A 155 8.26 -19.71 4.97
C ASP A 155 7.06 -19.49 4.04
N GLN A 156 7.02 -18.36 3.33
CA GLN A 156 5.91 -17.91 2.48
C GLN A 156 4.60 -17.62 3.24
N ALA A 157 4.57 -17.65 4.57
CA ALA A 157 3.39 -17.29 5.33
C ALA A 157 3.24 -15.76 5.42
N VAL A 158 2.01 -15.29 5.69
CA VAL A 158 1.80 -13.90 6.09
C VAL A 158 2.16 -13.76 7.55
N TRP A 159 3.03 -12.81 7.86
CA TRP A 159 3.37 -12.45 9.22
C TRP A 159 2.94 -11.02 9.50
N HIS A 160 2.46 -10.80 10.72
CA HIS A 160 1.92 -9.53 11.19
C HIS A 160 2.63 -9.08 12.46
N LYS A 161 2.86 -7.76 12.57
CA LYS A 161 3.39 -7.09 13.75
C LYS A 161 2.72 -5.72 13.87
N PHE A 162 2.37 -5.31 15.08
CA PHE A 162 1.64 -4.06 15.29
C PHE A 162 2.21 -3.23 16.43
N TRP A 163 2.02 -1.91 16.35
CA TRP A 163 2.21 -0.96 17.43
C TRP A 163 0.87 -0.69 18.11
N GLY A 164 0.79 -0.89 19.42
CA GLY A 164 -0.44 -0.70 20.21
C GLY A 164 -0.44 0.51 21.14
N GLY A 165 0.48 1.47 20.93
CA GLY A 165 0.60 2.68 21.75
C GLY A 165 1.74 2.68 22.76
N THR A 166 2.23 1.52 23.18
CA THR A 166 3.31 1.41 24.19
C THR A 166 4.55 0.68 23.68
N ALA A 167 4.35 -0.41 22.94
CA ALA A 167 5.41 -1.22 22.36
C ALA A 167 4.93 -1.92 21.09
N TRP A 168 5.88 -2.36 20.28
CA TRP A 168 5.63 -3.30 19.20
C TRP A 168 5.28 -4.68 19.76
N SER A 169 4.28 -5.34 19.17
CA SER A 169 3.94 -6.73 19.44
C SER A 169 5.08 -7.69 19.09
N GLY A 170 4.98 -8.95 19.50
CA GLY A 170 5.71 -10.03 18.82
C GLY A 170 5.26 -10.21 17.36
N TRP A 171 6.05 -10.93 16.56
CA TRP A 171 5.60 -11.39 15.26
C TRP A 171 4.55 -12.48 15.44
N GLU A 172 3.39 -12.32 14.81
CA GLU A 172 2.33 -13.34 14.74
C GLU A 172 2.18 -13.86 13.31
N SER A 173 2.09 -15.18 13.16
CA SER A 173 1.80 -15.79 11.86
C SER A 173 0.29 -15.73 11.63
N LEU A 174 -0.12 -15.22 10.47
CA LEU A 174 -1.48 -15.35 9.96
C LEU A 174 -1.62 -16.55 9.03
N HIS A 175 -0.60 -17.42 8.99
CA HIS A 175 -0.50 -18.58 8.12
C HIS A 175 -0.61 -18.21 6.62
N GLY A 176 -1.01 -19.17 5.79
CA GLY A 176 -1.07 -19.03 4.34
C GLY A 176 0.25 -19.41 3.66
N SER A 177 0.21 -19.43 2.33
CA SER A 177 1.38 -19.57 1.47
C SER A 177 1.18 -18.63 0.30
N VAL A 178 1.89 -17.50 0.33
CA VAL A 178 1.67 -16.37 -0.58
C VAL A 178 2.85 -16.23 -1.53
N PHE A 179 2.63 -15.58 -2.67
CA PHE A 179 3.65 -15.37 -3.70
C PHE A 179 4.47 -14.10 -3.49
N GLN A 180 3.85 -13.04 -2.97
CA GLN A 180 4.45 -11.71 -2.88
C GLN A 180 4.03 -10.95 -1.60
N SER A 181 4.49 -9.70 -1.49
CA SER A 181 4.06 -8.77 -0.44
C SER A 181 2.54 -8.70 -0.35
N PRO A 182 1.96 -8.73 0.87
CA PRO A 182 0.54 -8.44 1.06
C PRO A 182 0.19 -7.00 0.64
N ALA A 183 -1.04 -6.79 0.18
CA ALA A 183 -1.64 -5.46 0.04
C ALA A 183 -2.61 -5.22 1.19
N VAL A 184 -2.49 -4.08 1.88
CA VAL A 184 -3.25 -3.81 3.10
C VAL A 184 -3.94 -2.45 3.04
N THR A 185 -5.17 -2.38 3.56
CA THR A 185 -5.92 -1.13 3.75
C THR A 185 -6.71 -1.15 5.05
N SER A 186 -7.12 0.03 5.51
CA SER A 186 -8.09 0.21 6.58
C SER A 186 -9.45 0.53 5.99
N ARG A 187 -10.51 -0.12 6.47
CA ARG A 187 -11.90 0.26 6.15
C ARG A 187 -12.49 1.26 7.14
N GLY A 188 -11.76 1.54 8.23
CA GLY A 188 -12.20 2.41 9.31
C GLY A 188 -11.53 2.04 10.64
N PRO A 189 -11.85 2.76 11.73
CA PRO A 189 -11.30 2.49 13.04
C PRO A 189 -11.55 1.04 13.49
N GLY A 190 -10.47 0.29 13.69
CA GLY A 190 -10.50 -1.10 14.16
C GLY A 190 -10.69 -2.15 13.05
N ASP A 191 -10.75 -1.73 11.79
CA ASP A 191 -11.00 -2.59 10.64
C ASP A 191 -9.83 -2.59 9.64
N LEU A 192 -9.29 -3.76 9.35
CA LEU A 192 -8.27 -3.97 8.31
C LEU A 192 -8.72 -4.98 7.28
N GLU A 193 -8.26 -4.80 6.05
CA GLU A 193 -8.29 -5.80 4.99
C GLU A 193 -6.87 -6.07 4.47
N VAL A 194 -6.53 -7.35 4.35
CA VAL A 194 -5.24 -7.83 3.85
C VAL A 194 -5.51 -8.75 2.67
N TYR A 195 -5.03 -8.37 1.50
CA TYR A 195 -5.14 -9.14 0.26
C TYR A 195 -3.79 -9.72 -0.13
N VAL A 196 -3.79 -10.95 -0.63
CA VAL A 196 -2.59 -11.66 -1.07
C VAL A 196 -2.87 -12.50 -2.30
N LEU A 197 -1.81 -12.77 -3.06
CA LEU A 197 -1.83 -13.81 -4.08
C LEU A 197 -1.22 -15.09 -3.52
N GLY A 198 -1.89 -16.23 -3.71
CA GLY A 198 -1.40 -17.54 -3.29
C GLY A 198 -0.12 -17.96 -4.04
N SER A 199 0.72 -18.76 -3.39
CA SER A 199 1.98 -19.27 -3.97
C SER A 199 1.80 -20.35 -5.04
N ALA A 200 0.63 -21.01 -5.05
CA ALA A 200 0.30 -22.01 -6.06
C ALA A 200 0.25 -21.40 -7.47
N VAL A 201 0.48 -22.25 -8.48
CA VAL A 201 0.39 -21.87 -9.89
C VAL A 201 -0.98 -21.22 -10.16
N GLY A 202 -0.97 -20.05 -10.79
CA GLY A 202 -2.18 -19.27 -11.07
C GLY A 202 -2.48 -18.17 -10.06
N HIS A 203 -1.82 -18.15 -8.90
CA HIS A 203 -1.82 -17.02 -7.96
C HIS A 203 -3.21 -16.48 -7.60
N ASN A 204 -4.11 -17.38 -7.16
CA ASN A 204 -5.47 -16.99 -6.72
C ASN A 204 -5.43 -15.88 -5.66
N LEU A 205 -6.40 -14.97 -5.71
CA LEU A 205 -6.57 -13.92 -4.72
C LEU A 205 -7.22 -14.47 -3.44
N TYR A 206 -6.62 -14.14 -2.31
CA TYR A 206 -7.18 -14.41 -0.98
C TYR A 206 -7.17 -13.14 -0.15
N HIS A 207 -8.05 -13.07 0.85
CA HIS A 207 -7.97 -12.03 1.87
C HIS A 207 -8.14 -12.56 3.30
N LEU A 208 -7.75 -11.73 4.26
CA LEU A 208 -8.27 -11.75 5.62
C LEU A 208 -8.73 -10.35 6.02
N SER A 209 -9.67 -10.33 6.96
CA SER A 209 -10.13 -9.11 7.60
C SER A 209 -9.83 -9.16 9.10
N TYR A 210 -9.55 -7.99 9.68
CA TYR A 210 -9.50 -7.80 11.13
C TYR A 210 -10.67 -6.91 11.55
N SER A 211 -11.42 -7.33 12.57
CA SER A 211 -12.49 -6.53 13.20
C SER A 211 -12.58 -6.87 14.70
N GLY A 212 -11.57 -6.45 15.46
CA GLY A 212 -11.39 -6.88 16.87
C GLY A 212 -10.84 -8.32 17.02
N GLY A 213 -10.46 -8.93 15.90
CA GLY A 213 -9.90 -10.28 15.80
C GLY A 213 -9.74 -10.66 14.32
N TRP A 214 -8.78 -11.55 14.04
CA TRP A 214 -8.56 -12.07 12.68
C TRP A 214 -9.68 -13.04 12.28
N LEU A 215 -10.31 -12.77 11.14
CA LEU A 215 -11.23 -13.70 10.52
C LEU A 215 -10.47 -14.76 9.71
N ALA A 216 -11.14 -15.88 9.41
CA ALA A 216 -10.57 -16.92 8.57
C ALA A 216 -10.28 -16.41 7.15
N TRP A 217 -9.20 -16.94 6.55
CA TRP A 217 -8.87 -16.76 5.15
C TRP A 217 -10.08 -17.02 4.25
N ARG A 218 -10.33 -16.11 3.31
CA ARG A 218 -11.31 -16.32 2.24
C ARG A 218 -10.62 -16.24 0.90
N GLY A 219 -10.93 -17.18 0.03
CA GLY A 219 -10.55 -17.08 -1.37
C GLY A 219 -11.54 -16.19 -2.09
N GLU A 220 -11.03 -15.20 -2.79
CA GLU A 220 -11.76 -14.49 -3.83
C GLU A 220 -11.58 -15.31 -5.13
N GLY A 221 -12.26 -16.46 -5.15
CA GLY A 221 -12.23 -17.46 -6.23
C GLY A 221 -13.57 -18.21 -6.32
N PRO A 222 -13.90 -18.86 -7.45
CA PRO A 222 -15.29 -19.18 -7.79
C PRO A 222 -15.89 -20.26 -6.89
N TYR A 223 -16.84 -19.88 -6.04
CA TYR A 223 -17.90 -20.79 -5.62
C TYR A 223 -19.07 -20.68 -6.62
N TRP A 224 -19.03 -21.47 -7.70
CA TRP A 224 -20.23 -21.90 -8.43
C TRP A 224 -20.09 -23.39 -8.80
N PRO A 225 -21.21 -24.17 -8.80
CA PRO A 225 -21.18 -25.62 -9.03
C PRO A 225 -20.62 -25.94 -10.42
N ALA A 226 -20.05 -27.15 -10.54
CA ALA A 226 -19.47 -27.68 -11.75
C ALA A 226 -20.39 -27.49 -12.98
N GLY A 227 -19.85 -26.89 -14.05
CA GLY A 227 -20.52 -26.82 -15.35
C GLY A 227 -20.52 -25.46 -16.05
N LEU A 228 -19.94 -24.42 -15.47
CA LEU A 228 -19.69 -23.15 -16.15
C LEU A 228 -18.23 -22.74 -15.94
N ASP A 229 -17.40 -23.09 -16.92
CA ASP A 229 -16.01 -22.66 -16.97
C ASP A 229 -15.96 -21.14 -16.97
N TRP A 230 -15.21 -20.59 -16.02
CA TRP A 230 -14.64 -19.28 -16.24
C TRP A 230 -13.67 -19.40 -17.41
N ALA A 231 -13.90 -18.62 -18.46
CA ALA A 231 -12.91 -18.44 -19.50
C ALA A 231 -11.75 -17.50 -19.07
N PHE A 232 -11.52 -17.24 -17.78
CA PHE A 232 -10.41 -16.39 -17.34
C PHE A 232 -9.90 -16.79 -15.95
N SER A 233 -8.89 -17.66 -15.95
CA SER A 233 -7.73 -17.46 -15.08
C SER A 233 -6.94 -16.32 -15.75
N PRO A 234 -6.61 -15.19 -15.10
CA PRO A 234 -5.86 -14.10 -15.75
C PRO A 234 -4.42 -14.49 -16.16
N GLY A 235 -4.09 -15.79 -16.22
CA GLY A 235 -2.72 -16.24 -16.08
C GLY A 235 -2.14 -15.78 -14.74
N VAL A 236 -0.82 -15.73 -14.68
CA VAL A 236 -0.02 -15.27 -13.53
C VAL A 236 -0.41 -13.82 -13.19
N ALA A 237 -1.24 -13.60 -12.17
CA ALA A 237 -1.44 -12.26 -11.62
C ALA A 237 -0.11 -11.78 -11.02
N SER A 238 0.38 -10.62 -11.48
CA SER A 238 1.69 -10.12 -11.09
C SER A 238 1.63 -9.29 -9.82
N HIS A 239 0.56 -8.52 -9.63
CA HIS A 239 0.40 -7.56 -8.53
C HIS A 239 -1.07 -7.38 -8.16
N SER A 240 -1.33 -7.15 -6.87
CA SER A 240 -2.60 -6.58 -6.38
C SER A 240 -2.32 -5.25 -5.70
N PHE A 241 -3.20 -4.27 -5.90
CA PHE A 241 -3.13 -2.99 -5.22
C PHE A 241 -4.54 -2.52 -4.82
N LEU A 242 -4.61 -1.55 -3.91
CA LEU A 242 -5.86 -1.04 -3.36
C LEU A 242 -6.00 0.43 -3.69
N ILE A 243 -7.21 0.86 -4.05
CA ILE A 243 -7.60 2.28 -4.09
C ILE A 243 -8.83 2.41 -3.19
N GLY A 244 -8.64 3.02 -2.01
CA GLY A 244 -9.70 3.07 -0.99
C GLY A 244 -10.16 1.66 -0.56
N PRO A 245 -11.47 1.35 -0.61
CA PRO A 245 -11.99 0.01 -0.31
C PRO A 245 -11.95 -0.96 -1.50
N GLU A 246 -11.53 -0.52 -2.68
CA GLU A 246 -11.57 -1.32 -3.91
C GLU A 246 -10.24 -2.03 -4.18
N THR A 247 -10.36 -3.31 -4.57
CA THR A 247 -9.21 -4.15 -4.91
C THR A 247 -9.03 -4.24 -6.42
N PHE A 248 -7.79 -3.99 -6.84
CA PHE A 248 -7.36 -4.09 -8.22
C PHE A 248 -6.32 -5.20 -8.37
N MET A 249 -6.33 -5.87 -9.52
CA MET A 249 -5.36 -6.88 -9.89
C MET A 249 -4.82 -6.60 -11.29
N VAL A 250 -3.52 -6.81 -11.48
CA VAL A 250 -2.92 -6.80 -12.81
C VAL A 250 -2.75 -8.25 -13.29
N GLY A 251 -3.48 -8.60 -14.35
CA GLY A 251 -3.38 -9.92 -14.99
C GLY A 251 -2.04 -10.14 -15.68
N GLY A 252 -1.74 -11.39 -16.04
CA GLY A 252 -0.49 -11.75 -16.73
C GLY A 252 -0.38 -11.17 -18.16
N ASP A 253 -1.47 -10.62 -18.67
CA ASP A 253 -1.61 -9.91 -19.94
C ASP A 253 -1.49 -8.38 -19.80
N ASN A 254 -1.12 -7.87 -18.62
CA ASN A 254 -1.09 -6.46 -18.23
C ASN A 254 -2.47 -5.76 -18.21
N THR A 255 -3.58 -6.51 -18.22
CA THR A 255 -4.91 -5.93 -18.02
C THR A 255 -5.15 -5.65 -16.53
N VAL A 256 -5.69 -4.47 -16.21
CA VAL A 256 -6.13 -4.12 -14.84
C VAL A 256 -7.58 -4.55 -14.65
N TRP A 257 -7.83 -5.32 -13.60
CA TRP A 257 -9.13 -5.80 -13.18
C TRP A 257 -9.51 -5.18 -11.83
N HIS A 258 -10.79 -4.96 -11.58
CA HIS A 258 -11.30 -4.49 -10.29
C HIS A 258 -12.57 -5.27 -9.91
N GLY A 259 -12.77 -5.52 -8.61
CA GLY A 259 -13.96 -6.18 -8.09
C GLY A 259 -14.98 -5.17 -7.57
N VAL A 260 -16.21 -5.18 -8.10
CA VAL A 260 -17.34 -4.42 -7.53
C VAL A 260 -18.31 -5.40 -6.88
N THR A 261 -18.48 -5.38 -5.56
CA THR A 261 -19.76 -5.79 -4.96
C THR A 261 -19.98 -5.28 -3.53
N PHE A 262 -21.08 -4.52 -3.33
CA PHE A 262 -21.97 -4.71 -2.18
C PHE A 262 -23.43 -4.50 -2.61
N GLY A 263 -24.25 -5.55 -2.44
CA GLY A 263 -25.70 -5.46 -2.39
C GLY A 263 -26.19 -6.55 -1.42
N PRO A 264 -27.14 -6.25 -0.50
CA PRO A 264 -27.59 -7.24 0.48
C PRO A 264 -28.35 -8.36 -0.21
N ARG A 265 -28.02 -9.62 0.12
CA ARG A 265 -28.80 -10.78 -0.32
C ARG A 265 -30.16 -10.78 0.38
N VAL A 266 -31.23 -10.41 -0.33
CA VAL A 266 -32.54 -11.06 -0.20
C VAL A 266 -33.23 -11.11 -1.57
N GLY A 267 -33.61 -12.34 -1.96
CA GLY A 267 -34.34 -12.76 -3.16
C GLY A 267 -34.94 -11.72 -4.12
N SER A 268 -34.31 -11.56 -5.29
CA SER A 268 -34.95 -11.29 -6.60
C SER A 268 -33.86 -11.35 -7.69
N PRO A 269 -34.12 -11.92 -8.88
CA PRO A 269 -33.10 -12.03 -9.91
C PRO A 269 -32.93 -10.67 -10.61
N SER A 270 -31.93 -9.89 -10.20
CA SER A 270 -31.46 -8.75 -11.01
C SER A 270 -30.14 -9.13 -11.68
N SER A 271 -30.17 -9.18 -13.01
CA SER A 271 -29.03 -9.32 -13.90
C SER A 271 -27.95 -8.29 -13.58
N GLY A 272 -26.77 -8.74 -13.14
CA GLY A 272 -25.58 -7.90 -13.01
C GLY A 272 -25.02 -7.54 -14.38
N THR A 273 -24.78 -6.27 -14.62
CA THR A 273 -24.15 -5.72 -15.83
C THR A 273 -22.63 -5.87 -15.76
N ARG A 274 -21.98 -6.20 -16.89
CA ARG A 274 -20.52 -6.30 -17.07
C ARG A 274 -19.82 -5.00 -16.64
N GLY A 275 -18.76 -5.12 -15.84
CA GLY A 275 -17.72 -4.09 -15.77
C GLY A 275 -16.99 -4.00 -17.12
N THR A 276 -16.84 -2.80 -17.64
CA THR A 276 -16.09 -2.52 -18.87
C THR A 276 -14.60 -2.41 -18.59
N PRO A 277 -13.71 -2.86 -19.49
CA PRO A 277 -12.28 -2.59 -19.38
C PRO A 277 -12.06 -1.08 -19.28
N VAL A 278 -11.30 -0.63 -18.29
CA VAL A 278 -10.81 0.75 -18.27
C VAL A 278 -9.53 0.75 -19.11
N ALA A 279 -9.60 1.35 -20.29
CA ALA A 279 -8.40 1.54 -21.11
C ALA A 279 -7.42 2.44 -20.35
N ALA A 280 -6.20 1.96 -20.15
CA ALA A 280 -5.09 2.82 -19.79
C ALA A 280 -4.80 3.74 -20.98
N HIS A 281 -5.00 5.04 -20.82
CA HIS A 281 -4.55 6.08 -21.73
C HIS A 281 -3.33 6.77 -21.14
#